data_AF-A0A5N4B3R7-F1
#
_entry.id   AF-A0A5N4B3R7-F1
#
_cell.length_a   1.000
_cell.length_b   1.000
_cell.length_c   1.000
_cell.angle_alpha   90.00
_cell.angle_beta   90.00
_cell.angle_gamma   90.00
#
_symmetry.space_group_name_H-M   'P 1'
#
loop_
_entity.id
_entity.type
_entity.pdbx_description
1 polymer ?
#
loop_
_entity_poly.entity_id
_entity_poly.type
_entity_poly.pdbx_seq_one_letter_code
_entity_poly.pdbx_strand_id
1 'polypeptide(L)'
;MVTCIKIKSWVKRDTVGWFLSAMGKYTRKSDRQSWDENSMHLAVEEVLEGRMGYLKASKEYGVPRSTIEARVKKVKRGVLNREDSSKKGLGRHKPVFTLAQEEELVEHILSMEARLFGLTLDQLRSLAFELAHRNGISHRFNMEKKKAGKAWLYAFLARHPNVKLRSPEPTSLARAMGFNRTAVDKFFNLLSGTLEKFKIPPERIYNVDETGIMTVPKKNPNVYHYVGSDKWAPYPRRNVEFSLRSKSA
;
A
#
# COMPACT_ATOMS: atom_id res chain seq x y z
N MET A 1 -6.16 2.71 -44.80
CA MET A 1 -6.95 2.00 -43.76
C MET A 1 -6.03 1.00 -43.09
N VAL A 2 -5.55 1.26 -41.87
CA VAL A 2 -4.76 0.27 -41.11
C VAL A 2 -5.36 0.17 -39.72
N THR A 3 -5.97 -0.97 -39.45
CA THR A 3 -6.52 -1.35 -38.15
C THR A 3 -5.38 -1.57 -37.17
N CYS A 4 -5.26 -0.66 -36.21
CA CYS A 4 -4.20 -0.60 -35.23
C CYS A 4 -4.55 -1.49 -34.02
N ILE A 5 -3.87 -2.64 -33.88
CA ILE A 5 -3.94 -3.45 -32.66
C ILE A 5 -2.90 -2.90 -31.68
N LYS A 6 -3.38 -2.09 -30.72
CA LYS A 6 -2.60 -1.52 -29.61
C LYS A 6 -2.11 -2.63 -28.68
N ILE A 7 -0.80 -2.81 -28.61
CA ILE A 7 -0.12 -3.55 -27.54
C ILE A 7 -0.33 -2.77 -26.24
N LYS A 8 -1.15 -3.30 -25.33
CA LYS A 8 -1.40 -2.69 -24.02
C LYS A 8 -0.15 -2.84 -23.15
N SER A 9 0.62 -1.75 -22.99
CA SER A 9 1.55 -1.64 -21.87
C SER A 9 0.76 -1.76 -20.56
N TRP A 10 1.07 -2.77 -19.76
CA TRP A 10 0.60 -2.82 -18.37
C TRP A 10 1.38 -1.78 -17.55
N VAL A 11 0.95 -0.52 -17.65
CA VAL A 11 1.12 0.41 -16.55
C VAL A 11 0.40 -0.24 -15.37
N LYS A 12 1.13 -0.65 -14.33
CA LYS A 12 0.52 -0.99 -13.05
C LYS A 12 -0.27 0.25 -12.63
N ARG A 13 -1.57 0.26 -12.92
CA ARG A 13 -2.51 1.27 -12.40
C ARG A 13 -2.19 1.39 -10.92
N ASP A 14 -2.08 2.62 -10.42
CA ASP A 14 -2.09 2.91 -8.99
C ASP A 14 -3.37 2.31 -8.41
N THR A 15 -3.30 1.04 -8.00
CA THR A 15 -4.44 0.27 -7.53
C THR A 15 -4.97 0.89 -6.25
N VAL A 16 -4.09 1.53 -5.47
CA VAL A 16 -4.44 2.32 -4.29
C VAL A 16 -5.17 3.60 -4.69
N GLY A 17 -4.67 4.37 -5.67
CA GLY A 17 -5.35 5.58 -6.15
C GLY A 17 -6.72 5.29 -6.79
N TRP A 18 -6.79 4.25 -7.62
CA TRP A 18 -8.04 3.82 -8.25
C TRP A 18 -9.05 3.27 -7.23
N PHE A 19 -8.64 2.48 -6.22
CA PHE A 19 -9.57 2.01 -5.19
C PHE A 19 -9.94 3.09 -4.16
N LEU A 20 -9.04 4.00 -3.77
CA LEU A 20 -9.38 5.16 -2.94
C LEU A 20 -10.37 6.08 -3.67
N SER A 21 -10.24 6.21 -4.99
CA SER A 21 -11.20 6.93 -5.83
C SER A 21 -12.50 6.12 -6.09
N ALA A 22 -12.44 4.79 -6.11
CA ALA A 22 -13.59 3.91 -6.36
C ALA A 22 -14.39 3.54 -5.10
N MET A 23 -13.83 3.74 -3.91
CA MET A 23 -14.62 3.88 -2.69
C MET A 23 -15.36 5.22 -2.79
N GLY A 24 -16.49 5.23 -3.50
CA GLY A 24 -17.33 6.41 -3.64
C GLY A 24 -17.48 7.10 -2.29
N LYS A 25 -17.22 8.40 -2.24
CA LYS A 25 -17.32 9.21 -1.02
C LYS A 25 -18.71 8.95 -0.43
N TYR A 26 -18.79 8.14 0.62
CA TYR A 26 -20.06 7.80 1.24
C TYR A 26 -20.69 9.10 1.74
N THR A 27 -21.74 9.54 1.06
CA THR A 27 -22.56 10.66 1.51
C THR A 27 -23.52 10.13 2.55
N ARG A 28 -23.35 10.62 3.78
CA ARG A 28 -24.15 10.18 4.90
C ARG A 28 -25.56 10.73 4.76
N LYS A 29 -26.56 9.85 4.88
CA LYS A 29 -27.99 10.21 4.75
C LYS A 29 -28.57 10.91 5.98
N SER A 30 -27.86 10.93 7.11
CA SER A 30 -28.39 11.42 8.38
C SER A 30 -27.61 12.63 8.88
N ASP A 31 -28.32 13.62 9.40
CA ASP A 31 -27.73 14.84 9.97
C ASP A 31 -27.33 14.70 11.45
N ARG A 32 -27.30 13.48 12.01
CA ARG A 32 -26.92 13.31 13.44
C ARG A 32 -25.47 13.73 13.65
N GLN A 33 -25.21 14.51 14.70
CA GLN A 33 -23.92 15.13 15.02
C GLN A 33 -23.44 16.16 13.98
N SER A 34 -24.37 16.85 13.30
CA SER A 34 -24.06 17.99 12.43
C SER A 34 -23.63 19.26 13.18
N TRP A 35 -23.76 19.29 14.51
CA TRP A 35 -23.32 20.40 15.36
C TRP A 35 -21.79 20.53 15.42
N ASP A 36 -21.29 21.72 15.74
CA ASP A 36 -19.85 21.99 15.88
C ASP A 36 -19.26 21.48 17.21
N GLU A 37 -18.02 20.99 17.18
CA GLU A 37 -17.38 20.41 18.36
C GLU A 37 -17.10 21.45 19.46
N ASN A 38 -16.71 22.68 19.08
CA ASN A 38 -16.47 23.75 20.04
C ASN A 38 -17.78 24.22 20.66
N SER A 39 -18.82 24.38 19.85
CA SER A 39 -20.17 24.71 20.34
C SER A 39 -20.70 23.67 21.33
N MET A 40 -20.43 22.37 21.10
CA MET A 40 -20.78 21.31 22.05
C MET A 40 -19.97 21.38 23.34
N HIS A 41 -18.66 21.63 23.25
CA HIS A 41 -17.80 21.76 24.43
C HIS A 41 -18.31 22.87 25.35
N LEU A 42 -18.49 24.08 24.79
CA LEU A 42 -18.98 25.26 25.52
C LEU A 42 -20.37 25.01 26.12
N ALA A 43 -21.29 24.44 25.34
CA ALA A 43 -22.64 24.13 25.84
C ALA A 43 -22.64 23.15 27.03
N VAL A 44 -21.73 22.16 27.03
CA VAL A 44 -21.60 21.19 28.12
C VAL A 44 -20.95 21.84 29.34
N GLU A 45 -19.91 22.65 29.15
CA GLU A 45 -19.18 23.36 30.20
C GLU A 45 -20.08 24.34 30.97
N GLU A 46 -20.79 25.22 30.26
CA GLU A 46 -21.71 26.20 30.85
C GLU A 46 -22.84 25.54 31.65
N VAL A 47 -23.32 24.37 31.20
CA VAL A 47 -24.35 23.58 31.89
C VAL A 47 -23.78 22.82 33.09
N LEU A 48 -22.52 22.37 33.03
CA LEU A 48 -21.84 21.73 34.16
C LEU A 48 -21.55 22.73 35.27
N GLU A 49 -21.18 23.96 34.91
CA GLU A 49 -20.92 25.07 35.85
C GLU A 49 -22.21 25.72 36.37
N GLY A 50 -23.38 25.33 35.85
CA GLY A 50 -24.68 25.83 36.30
C GLY A 50 -25.01 27.24 35.82
N ARG A 51 -24.21 27.81 34.90
CA ARG A 51 -24.41 29.15 34.32
C ARG A 51 -25.65 29.19 33.41
N MET A 52 -26.03 28.06 32.81
CA MET A 52 -27.24 27.96 31.99
C MET A 52 -27.94 26.59 32.09
N GLY A 53 -29.26 26.60 31.84
CA GLY A 53 -30.05 25.39 31.69
C GLY A 53 -29.97 24.78 30.28
N TYR A 54 -30.27 23.49 30.15
CA TYR A 54 -30.15 22.74 28.88
C TYR A 54 -30.87 23.39 27.69
N LEU A 55 -32.04 24.00 27.90
CA LEU A 55 -32.80 24.63 26.83
C LEU A 55 -32.14 25.92 26.34
N LYS A 56 -31.56 26.72 27.26
CA LYS A 56 -30.85 27.95 26.94
C LYS A 56 -29.56 27.63 26.18
N ALA A 57 -28.79 26.67 26.67
CA ALA A 57 -27.60 26.16 26.00
C ALA A 57 -27.88 25.64 24.58
N SER A 58 -29.00 24.93 24.40
CA SER A 58 -29.39 24.41 23.10
C SER A 58 -29.67 25.51 22.07
N LYS A 59 -30.33 26.59 22.50
CA LYS A 59 -30.64 27.74 21.63
C LYS A 59 -29.40 28.55 21.31
N GLU A 60 -28.55 28.79 22.30
CA GLU A 60 -27.34 29.61 22.17
C GLU A 60 -26.30 28.97 21.24
N TYR A 61 -26.00 27.69 21.46
CA TYR A 61 -24.91 27.00 20.77
C TYR A 61 -25.37 26.16 19.57
N GLY A 62 -26.67 26.15 19.26
CA GLY A 62 -27.22 25.38 18.13
C GLY A 62 -27.08 23.86 18.29
N VAL A 63 -26.94 23.37 19.52
CA VAL A 63 -26.75 21.95 19.83
C VAL A 63 -28.07 21.35 20.36
N PRO A 64 -28.51 20.16 19.92
CA PRO A 64 -29.75 19.58 20.42
C PRO A 64 -29.73 19.31 21.93
N ARG A 65 -30.74 19.82 22.65
CA ARG A 65 -30.91 19.67 24.11
C ARG A 65 -30.66 18.24 24.61
N SER A 66 -31.26 17.25 23.97
CA SER A 66 -31.13 15.84 24.35
C SER A 66 -29.69 15.33 24.27
N THR A 67 -28.88 15.88 23.36
CA THR A 67 -27.47 15.54 23.22
C THR A 67 -26.65 16.14 24.35
N ILE A 68 -26.86 17.41 24.68
CA ILE A 68 -26.21 18.09 25.82
C ILE A 68 -26.52 17.33 27.10
N GLU A 69 -27.80 17.05 27.36
CA GLU A 69 -28.25 16.34 28.56
C GLU A 69 -27.62 14.95 28.68
N ALA A 70 -27.59 14.17 27.59
CA ALA A 70 -26.96 12.85 27.58
C ALA A 70 -25.45 12.91 27.86
N ARG A 71 -24.74 13.93 27.37
CA ARG A 71 -23.30 14.11 27.60
C ARG A 71 -23.01 14.57 29.02
N VAL A 72 -23.72 15.58 29.52
CA VAL A 72 -23.61 16.06 30.91
C VAL A 72 -23.86 14.93 31.91
N LYS A 73 -24.90 14.10 31.69
CA LYS A 73 -25.17 12.94 32.55
C LYS A 73 -24.06 11.88 32.52
N LYS A 74 -23.32 11.74 31.42
CA LYS A 74 -22.15 10.83 31.35
C LYS A 74 -20.95 11.42 32.08
N VAL A 75 -20.72 12.72 31.94
CA VAL A 75 -19.65 13.43 32.65
C VAL A 75 -19.88 13.39 34.16
N LYS A 76 -21.09 13.70 34.63
CA LYS A 76 -21.45 13.63 36.07
C LYS A 76 -21.31 12.24 36.67
N ARG A 77 -21.50 11.18 35.87
CA ARG A 77 -21.31 9.78 36.30
C ARG A 77 -19.85 9.31 36.21
N GLY A 78 -18.91 10.16 35.77
CA GLY A 78 -17.51 9.78 35.58
C GLY A 78 -17.27 8.82 34.39
N VAL A 79 -18.28 8.59 33.55
CA VAL A 79 -18.18 7.68 32.38
C VAL A 79 -17.45 8.37 31.22
N LEU A 80 -17.43 9.69 31.22
CA LEU A 80 -16.86 10.52 30.16
C LEU A 80 -16.09 11.68 30.77
N ASN A 81 -14.87 11.94 30.27
CA ASN A 81 -14.12 13.12 30.68
C ASN A 81 -14.75 14.39 30.08
N ARG A 82 -14.47 15.54 30.69
CA ARG A 82 -14.95 16.85 30.18
C ARG A 82 -14.45 17.12 28.77
N GLU A 83 -13.18 16.84 28.51
CA GLU A 83 -12.56 17.06 27.19
C GLU A 83 -13.12 16.14 26.09
N ASP A 84 -13.58 14.95 26.47
CA ASP A 84 -14.19 14.00 25.55
C ASP A 84 -15.66 14.34 25.25
N SER A 85 -16.21 15.36 25.91
CA SER A 85 -17.60 15.79 25.78
C SER A 85 -17.93 16.53 24.50
N SER A 86 -16.94 16.90 23.68
CA SER A 86 -17.12 17.45 22.35
C SER A 86 -16.96 16.40 21.25
N LYS A 87 -16.13 15.37 21.47
CA LYS A 87 -15.75 14.39 20.46
C LYS A 87 -16.94 13.73 19.75
N LYS A 88 -16.92 13.77 18.42
CA LYS A 88 -17.88 13.07 17.57
C LYS A 88 -17.52 11.59 17.44
N GLY A 89 -18.54 10.77 17.27
CA GLY A 89 -18.38 9.32 17.21
C GLY A 89 -19.73 8.66 17.02
N LEU A 90 -20.02 8.25 15.79
CA LEU A 90 -21.18 7.41 15.50
C LEU A 90 -20.76 5.98 15.22
N GLY A 91 -21.57 5.07 15.75
CA GLY A 91 -21.47 3.65 15.45
C GLY A 91 -20.51 2.89 16.36
N ARG A 92 -20.49 1.57 16.14
CA ARG A 92 -19.75 0.60 16.94
C ARG A 92 -18.28 0.48 16.53
N HIS A 93 -17.95 0.84 15.30
CA HIS A 93 -16.64 0.59 14.72
C HIS A 93 -15.66 1.71 15.08
N LYS A 94 -14.75 1.41 16.01
CA LYS A 94 -13.60 2.25 16.32
C LYS A 94 -12.35 1.76 15.59
N PRO A 95 -11.35 2.64 15.34
CA PRO A 95 -10.01 2.24 14.95
C PRO A 95 -9.44 1.23 15.96
N VAL A 96 -8.59 0.33 15.47
CA VAL A 96 -7.94 -0.68 16.33
C VAL A 96 -6.81 -0.06 17.14
N PHE A 97 -6.07 0.87 16.54
CA PHE A 97 -4.96 1.58 17.15
C PHE A 97 -5.34 3.01 17.52
N THR A 98 -4.68 3.55 18.55
CA THR A 98 -4.72 4.98 18.84
C THR A 98 -3.92 5.77 17.81
N LEU A 99 -4.12 7.09 17.73
CA LEU A 99 -3.34 7.93 16.81
C LEU A 99 -1.83 7.82 17.08
N ALA A 100 -1.41 7.85 18.36
CA ALA A 100 -0.01 7.67 18.75
C ALA A 100 0.57 6.32 18.29
N GLN A 101 -0.17 5.22 18.45
CA GLN A 101 0.27 3.91 17.96
C GLN A 101 0.37 3.84 16.43
N GLU A 102 -0.52 4.56 15.73
CA GLU A 102 -0.42 4.67 14.28
C GLU A 102 0.79 5.51 13.86
N GLU A 103 1.14 6.56 14.60
CA GLU A 103 2.34 7.37 14.36
C GLU A 103 3.63 6.57 14.54
N GLU A 104 3.74 5.79 15.62
CA GLU A 104 4.88 4.85 15.82
C GLU A 104 5.02 3.87 14.63
N LEU A 105 3.88 3.37 14.13
CA LEU A 105 3.85 2.49 12.97
C LEU A 105 4.33 3.20 11.69
N VAL A 106 3.97 4.48 11.50
CA VAL A 106 4.44 5.31 10.38
C VAL A 106 5.95 5.56 10.48
N GLU A 107 6.45 5.92 11.67
CA GLU A 107 7.88 6.12 11.91
C GLU A 107 8.68 4.85 11.59
N HIS A 108 8.16 3.68 11.96
CA HIS A 108 8.77 2.40 11.63
C HIS A 108 8.84 2.18 10.11
N ILE A 109 7.77 2.49 9.36
CA ILE A 109 7.76 2.38 7.89
C ILE A 109 8.85 3.28 7.27
N LEU A 110 8.95 4.53 7.73
CA LEU A 110 9.94 5.50 7.24
C LEU A 110 11.38 5.07 7.57
N SER A 111 11.61 4.54 8.78
CA SER A 111 12.90 3.99 9.19
C SER A 111 13.33 2.79 8.33
N MET A 112 12.38 1.95 7.93
CA MET A 112 12.62 0.81 7.04
C MET A 112 12.93 1.27 5.61
N GLU A 113 12.21 2.27 5.10
CA GLU A 113 12.48 2.90 3.80
C GLU A 113 13.88 3.54 3.76
N ALA A 114 14.27 4.27 4.82
CA ALA A 114 15.59 4.89 4.92
C ALA A 114 16.76 3.88 4.86
N ARG A 115 16.51 2.63 5.26
CA ARG A 115 17.46 1.52 5.18
C ARG A 115 17.33 0.71 3.89
N LEU A 116 16.59 1.21 2.90
CA LEU A 116 16.30 0.56 1.61
C LEU A 116 15.52 -0.77 1.74
N PHE A 117 14.88 -1.01 2.89
CA PHE A 117 14.02 -2.16 3.14
C PHE A 117 12.55 -1.73 3.08
N GLY A 118 12.02 -1.46 1.88
CA GLY A 118 10.62 -1.11 1.71
C GLY A 118 9.67 -2.21 2.20
N LEU A 119 8.61 -1.83 2.92
CA LEU A 119 7.57 -2.75 3.36
C LEU A 119 6.48 -2.93 2.29
N THR A 120 6.13 -4.17 2.00
CA THR A 120 4.98 -4.49 1.15
C THR A 120 3.66 -4.30 1.90
N LEU A 121 2.55 -4.14 1.16
CA LEU A 121 1.21 -4.04 1.74
C LEU A 121 0.83 -5.25 2.60
N ASP A 122 1.32 -6.43 2.25
CA ASP A 122 1.04 -7.67 2.98
C ASP A 122 1.86 -7.73 4.28
N GLN A 123 3.14 -7.34 4.24
CA GLN A 123 3.98 -7.22 5.43
C GLN A 123 3.43 -6.19 6.41
N LEU A 124 2.99 -5.01 5.94
CA LEU A 124 2.37 -4.01 6.80
C LEU A 124 1.12 -4.55 7.51
N ARG A 125 0.32 -5.36 6.81
CA ARG A 125 -0.88 -6.00 7.39
C ARG A 125 -0.54 -7.08 8.40
N SER A 126 0.52 -7.86 8.18
CA SER A 126 1.03 -8.82 9.17
C SER A 126 1.59 -8.10 10.40
N LEU A 127 2.36 -7.03 10.18
CA LEU A 127 2.98 -6.25 11.24
C LEU A 127 1.92 -5.58 12.13
N ALA A 128 0.85 -5.05 11.54
CA ALA A 128 -0.29 -4.56 12.29
C ALA A 128 -0.97 -5.66 13.13
N PHE A 129 -1.10 -6.88 12.61
CA PHE A 129 -1.63 -7.99 13.39
C PHE A 129 -0.73 -8.31 14.58
N GLU A 130 0.58 -8.43 14.35
CA GLU A 130 1.55 -8.73 15.41
C GLU A 130 1.57 -7.65 16.49
N LEU A 131 1.55 -6.38 16.09
CA LEU A 131 1.53 -5.25 17.02
C LEU A 131 0.27 -5.29 17.90
N ALA A 132 -0.90 -5.53 17.31
CA ALA A 132 -2.14 -5.64 18.06
C ALA A 132 -2.14 -6.86 19.00
N HIS A 133 -1.65 -8.00 18.53
CA HIS A 133 -1.64 -9.23 19.30
C HIS A 133 -0.65 -9.20 20.47
N ARG A 134 0.58 -8.70 20.24
CA ARG A 134 1.63 -8.59 21.27
C ARG A 134 1.28 -7.57 22.35
N ASN A 135 0.64 -6.46 21.96
CA ASN A 135 0.22 -5.43 22.90
C ASN A 135 -1.13 -5.73 23.58
N GLY A 136 -1.72 -6.92 23.36
CA GLY A 136 -3.00 -7.31 23.96
C GLY A 136 -4.19 -6.45 23.52
N ILE A 137 -4.10 -5.79 22.36
CA ILE A 137 -5.14 -4.88 21.86
C ILE A 137 -6.26 -5.70 21.24
N SER A 138 -7.49 -5.46 21.68
CA SER A 138 -8.66 -6.13 21.10
C SER A 138 -8.86 -5.74 19.63
N HIS A 139 -8.84 -6.72 18.74
CA HIS A 139 -8.92 -6.50 17.29
C HIS A 139 -9.80 -7.52 16.57
N ARG A 140 -10.35 -7.11 15.41
CA ARG A 140 -11.14 -7.99 14.51
C ARG A 140 -10.34 -8.53 13.33
N PHE A 141 -9.01 -8.56 13.45
CA PHE A 141 -8.14 -9.10 12.40
C PHE A 141 -8.29 -10.61 12.28
N ASN A 142 -7.89 -11.15 11.13
CA ASN A 142 -8.01 -12.57 10.86
C ASN A 142 -6.89 -13.33 11.61
N MET A 143 -7.29 -14.18 12.56
CA MET A 143 -6.38 -14.97 13.39
C MET A 143 -5.70 -16.10 12.62
N GLU A 144 -6.39 -16.75 11.69
CA GLU A 144 -5.86 -17.87 10.90
C GLU A 144 -4.73 -17.39 9.98
N LYS A 145 -4.96 -16.28 9.28
CA LYS A 145 -4.01 -15.68 8.33
C LYS A 145 -3.00 -14.75 9.00
N LYS A 146 -3.16 -14.48 10.31
CA LYS A 146 -2.33 -13.57 11.12
C LYS A 146 -2.10 -12.20 10.46
N LYS A 147 -3.16 -11.62 9.89
CA LYS A 147 -3.09 -10.40 9.06
C LYS A 147 -4.28 -9.49 9.27
N ALA A 148 -4.03 -8.18 9.25
CA ALA A 148 -5.07 -7.17 9.20
C ALA A 148 -5.84 -7.23 7.86
N GLY A 149 -7.10 -6.78 7.85
CA GLY A 149 -7.92 -6.72 6.65
C GLY A 149 -7.50 -5.59 5.70
N LYS A 150 -7.87 -5.68 4.41
CA LYS A 150 -7.62 -4.61 3.43
C LYS A 150 -8.31 -3.29 3.82
N ALA A 151 -9.52 -3.37 4.39
CA ALA A 151 -10.25 -2.20 4.86
C ALA A 151 -9.49 -1.44 5.96
N TRP A 152 -8.80 -2.14 6.86
CA TRP A 152 -7.96 -1.50 7.88
C TRP A 152 -6.78 -0.78 7.23
N LEU A 153 -6.09 -1.44 6.31
CA LEU A 153 -4.94 -0.87 5.59
C LEU A 153 -5.32 0.43 4.87
N TYR A 154 -6.44 0.43 4.13
CA TYR A 154 -6.87 1.62 3.41
C TYR A 154 -7.30 2.74 4.34
N ALA A 155 -8.01 2.42 5.44
CA ALA A 155 -8.37 3.41 6.43
C ALA A 155 -7.12 4.02 7.10
N PHE A 156 -6.09 3.22 7.35
CA PHE A 156 -4.80 3.68 7.86
C PHE A 156 -4.11 4.62 6.87
N LEU A 157 -3.97 4.22 5.60
CA LEU A 157 -3.38 5.09 4.57
C LEU A 157 -4.17 6.38 4.31
N ALA A 158 -5.50 6.35 4.48
CA ALA A 158 -6.34 7.54 4.37
C ALA A 158 -6.11 8.55 5.52
N ARG A 159 -5.73 8.07 6.71
CA ARG A 159 -5.35 8.93 7.84
C ARG A 159 -3.93 9.46 7.72
N HIS A 160 -3.04 8.73 7.04
CA HIS A 160 -1.61 9.03 6.91
C HIS A 160 -1.21 9.26 5.44
N PRO A 161 -1.58 10.42 4.85
CA PRO A 161 -1.34 10.71 3.43
C PRO A 161 0.15 10.90 3.07
N ASN A 162 1.02 11.05 4.06
CA ASN A 162 2.47 11.07 3.95
C ASN A 162 3.04 9.70 3.55
N VAL A 163 2.35 8.60 3.88
CA VAL A 163 2.77 7.24 3.48
C VAL A 163 2.14 6.90 2.13
N LYS A 164 2.93 6.96 1.05
CA LYS A 164 2.48 6.64 -0.31
C LYS A 164 3.11 5.36 -0.82
N LEU A 165 2.30 4.55 -1.51
CA LEU A 165 2.82 3.39 -2.23
C LEU A 165 3.58 3.88 -3.47
N ARG A 166 4.87 3.57 -3.57
CA ARG A 166 5.63 3.66 -4.81
C ARG A 166 5.86 2.28 -5.39
N SER A 167 5.93 2.18 -6.73
CA SER A 167 6.53 1.00 -7.34
C SER A 167 8.03 1.07 -7.06
N PRO A 168 8.65 0.04 -6.47
CA PRO A 168 10.10 0.00 -6.41
C PRO A 168 10.63 0.08 -7.84
N GLU A 169 11.65 0.90 -8.06
CA GLU A 169 12.41 0.81 -9.31
C GLU A 169 13.09 -0.57 -9.32
N PRO A 170 13.12 -1.26 -10.48
CA PRO A 170 13.80 -2.54 -10.59
C PRO A 170 15.31 -2.33 -10.50
N THR A 171 15.81 -2.20 -9.27
CA THR A 171 17.22 -2.48 -8.98
C THR A 171 17.38 -3.97 -9.13
N SER A 172 18.15 -4.41 -10.14
CA SER A 172 18.35 -5.84 -10.35
C SER A 172 18.92 -6.46 -9.08
N LEU A 173 18.47 -7.67 -8.75
CA LEU A 173 18.95 -8.42 -7.58
C LEU A 173 20.49 -8.57 -7.62
N ALA A 174 21.06 -8.65 -8.84
CA ALA A 174 22.48 -8.58 -9.11
C ALA A 174 23.15 -7.25 -8.70
N ARG A 175 22.47 -6.10 -8.84
CA ARG A 175 22.97 -4.79 -8.38
C ARG A 175 23.01 -4.72 -6.85
N ALA A 176 21.96 -5.20 -6.17
CA ALA A 176 21.93 -5.25 -4.71
C ALA A 176 22.98 -6.22 -4.14
N MET A 177 23.14 -7.41 -4.75
CA MET A 177 24.18 -8.38 -4.37
C MET A 177 25.60 -7.93 -4.75
N GLY A 178 25.75 -7.17 -5.83
CA GLY A 178 27.01 -6.59 -6.29
C GLY A 178 27.48 -5.41 -5.43
N PHE A 179 26.59 -4.79 -4.66
CA PHE A 179 26.90 -3.71 -3.72
C PHE A 179 27.45 -4.24 -2.37
N ASN A 180 28.43 -5.15 -2.45
CA ASN A 180 29.13 -5.67 -1.28
C ASN A 180 30.53 -5.07 -1.18
N ARG A 181 31.05 -4.90 0.05
CA ARG A 181 32.34 -4.22 0.28
C ARG A 181 33.48 -4.83 -0.54
N THR A 182 33.57 -6.15 -0.60
CA THR A 182 34.65 -6.83 -1.33
C THR A 182 34.55 -6.68 -2.85
N ALA A 183 33.35 -6.61 -3.42
CA ALA A 183 33.14 -6.38 -4.85
C ALA A 183 33.36 -4.92 -5.22
N VAL A 184 32.92 -3.99 -4.36
CA VAL A 184 33.16 -2.55 -4.51
C VAL A 184 34.66 -2.26 -4.42
N ASP A 185 35.35 -2.82 -3.42
CA ASP A 185 36.80 -2.65 -3.26
C ASP A 185 37.56 -3.22 -4.46
N LYS A 186 37.19 -4.42 -4.95
CA LYS A 186 37.78 -5.00 -6.17
C LYS A 186 37.58 -4.11 -7.39
N PHE A 187 36.39 -3.54 -7.57
CA PHE A 187 36.09 -2.64 -8.69
C PHE A 187 36.97 -1.38 -8.63
N PHE A 188 37.01 -0.69 -7.50
CA PHE A 188 37.81 0.54 -7.35
C PHE A 188 39.31 0.27 -7.43
N ASN A 189 39.80 -0.86 -6.93
CA ASN A 189 41.21 -1.25 -7.11
C ASN A 189 41.57 -1.46 -8.59
N LEU A 190 40.69 -2.12 -9.36
CA LEU A 190 40.86 -2.29 -10.81
C LEU A 190 40.79 -0.96 -11.56
N LEU A 191 39.85 -0.10 -11.19
CA LEU A 191 39.68 1.22 -11.79
C LEU A 191 40.92 2.08 -11.55
N SER A 192 41.36 2.23 -10.29
CA SER A 192 42.55 3.01 -9.92
C SER A 192 43.80 2.50 -10.63
N GLY A 193 44.04 1.19 -10.62
CA GLY A 193 45.19 0.60 -11.31
C GLY A 193 45.16 0.82 -12.83
N THR A 194 43.97 0.82 -13.44
CA THR A 194 43.81 1.11 -14.88
C THR A 194 44.05 2.58 -15.19
N LEU A 195 43.51 3.49 -14.38
CA LEU A 195 43.70 4.93 -14.52
C LEU A 195 45.18 5.31 -14.39
N GLU A 196 45.89 4.73 -13.42
CA GLU A 196 47.33 4.94 -13.21
C GLU A 196 48.15 4.37 -14.37
N LYS A 197 47.88 3.14 -14.79
CA LYS A 197 48.62 2.46 -15.87
C LYS A 197 48.54 3.19 -17.19
N PHE A 198 47.35 3.67 -17.56
CA PHE A 198 47.10 4.33 -18.84
C PHE A 198 47.15 5.87 -18.76
N LYS A 199 47.38 6.42 -17.55
CA LYS A 199 47.41 7.87 -17.27
C LYS A 199 46.23 8.61 -17.89
N ILE A 200 45.02 8.07 -17.70
CA ILE A 200 43.81 8.63 -18.27
C ILE A 200 43.43 9.87 -17.43
N PRO A 201 43.42 11.08 -18.01
CA PRO A 201 43.03 12.28 -17.27
C PRO A 201 41.52 12.27 -16.97
N PRO A 202 41.07 12.92 -15.88
CA PRO A 202 39.66 12.96 -15.49
C PRO A 202 38.71 13.44 -16.61
N GLU A 203 39.18 14.35 -17.45
CA GLU A 203 38.47 14.92 -18.60
C GLU A 203 38.07 13.87 -19.67
N ARG A 204 38.69 12.69 -19.64
CA ARG A 204 38.42 11.59 -20.59
C ARG A 204 37.66 10.42 -19.96
N ILE A 205 37.17 10.58 -18.73
CA ILE A 205 36.35 9.59 -18.06
C ILE A 205 34.89 9.97 -18.27
N TYR A 206 34.17 9.15 -19.03
CA TYR A 206 32.77 9.36 -19.34
C TYR A 206 31.92 8.31 -18.62
N ASN A 207 30.82 8.74 -17.99
CA ASN A 207 29.83 7.81 -17.49
C ASN A 207 28.99 7.28 -18.67
N VAL A 208 28.93 5.96 -18.83
CA VAL A 208 28.31 5.31 -20.01
C VAL A 208 26.86 4.88 -19.73
N ASP A 209 26.40 4.93 -18.48
CA ASP A 209 25.05 4.46 -18.11
C ASP A 209 23.89 5.35 -18.63
N GLU A 210 24.17 6.62 -18.94
CA GLU A 210 23.20 7.55 -19.55
C GLU A 210 23.20 7.54 -21.08
N THR A 211 24.22 6.96 -21.71
CA THR A 211 24.27 6.77 -23.18
C THR A 211 23.88 5.34 -23.52
N GLY A 212 22.62 5.16 -23.94
CA GLY A 212 22.04 3.87 -24.36
C GLY A 212 22.67 3.27 -25.62
N ILE A 213 23.95 2.93 -25.57
CA ILE A 213 24.64 2.16 -26.60
C ILE A 213 24.23 0.70 -26.40
N MET A 214 23.17 0.31 -27.09
CA MET A 214 22.69 -1.07 -27.08
C MET A 214 23.61 -1.94 -27.94
N THR A 215 24.32 -2.88 -27.32
CA THR A 215 25.12 -3.91 -28.02
C THR A 215 24.26 -5.03 -28.62
N VAL A 216 22.96 -5.06 -28.28
CA VAL A 216 22.00 -6.07 -28.74
C VAL A 216 20.99 -5.42 -29.71
N PRO A 217 20.87 -5.90 -30.96
CA PRO A 217 19.83 -5.44 -31.87
C PRO A 217 18.44 -5.69 -31.26
N LYS A 218 17.57 -4.66 -31.22
CA LYS A 218 16.22 -4.73 -30.64
C LYS A 218 15.25 -5.68 -31.37
N LYS A 219 15.62 -6.22 -32.53
CA LYS A 219 14.79 -7.13 -33.33
C LYS A 219 15.68 -8.18 -34.01
N ASN A 220 15.44 -9.44 -33.72
CA ASN A 220 15.81 -10.51 -34.63
C ASN A 220 14.88 -10.38 -35.85
N PRO A 221 15.38 -10.42 -37.10
CA PRO A 221 14.50 -10.44 -38.26
C PRO A 221 13.62 -11.70 -38.20
N ASN A 222 12.32 -11.55 -38.47
CA ASN A 222 11.42 -12.68 -38.60
C ASN A 222 11.90 -13.54 -39.79
N VAL A 223 12.26 -14.78 -39.52
CA VAL A 223 12.64 -15.75 -40.57
C VAL A 223 11.38 -16.53 -40.95
N TYR A 224 10.97 -16.40 -42.22
CA TYR A 224 9.90 -17.23 -42.77
C TYR A 224 10.40 -18.67 -42.91
N HIS A 225 9.64 -19.62 -42.38
CA HIS A 225 9.84 -21.05 -42.59
C HIS A 225 8.63 -21.62 -43.34
N TYR A 226 8.86 -22.61 -44.21
CA TYR A 226 7.79 -23.29 -44.95
C TYR A 226 6.96 -24.13 -43.97
N VAL A 227 5.68 -23.78 -43.81
CA VAL A 227 4.72 -24.61 -43.08
C VAL A 227 4.03 -25.52 -44.10
N GLY A 228 4.48 -26.77 -44.16
CA GLY A 228 3.79 -27.82 -44.90
C GLY A 228 2.42 -28.09 -44.28
N SER A 229 1.41 -28.29 -45.12
CA SER A 229 0.02 -28.50 -44.71
C SER A 229 -0.19 -29.86 -44.05
N ASP A 230 0.05 -29.95 -42.74
CA ASP A 230 -0.32 -31.12 -41.95
C ASP A 230 -1.76 -31.02 -41.46
N LYS A 231 -2.67 -31.64 -42.23
CA LYS A 231 -3.93 -32.16 -41.70
C LYS A 231 -3.61 -33.42 -40.89
N TRP A 232 -3.49 -33.34 -39.56
CA TRP A 232 -3.58 -34.53 -38.72
C TRP A 232 -4.37 -34.29 -37.42
N ALA A 233 -5.36 -35.19 -37.27
CA ALA A 233 -6.40 -35.29 -36.26
C ALA A 233 -5.86 -35.72 -34.87
N PRO A 234 -6.64 -35.53 -33.78
CA PRO A 234 -6.24 -35.96 -32.44
C PRO A 234 -6.04 -37.49 -32.37
N TYR A 235 -4.91 -37.90 -31.79
CA TYR A 235 -4.49 -39.30 -31.66
C TYR A 235 -5.51 -40.18 -30.92
N PRO A 236 -5.94 -41.33 -31.48
CA PRO A 236 -6.55 -42.41 -30.73
C PRO A 236 -5.46 -43.29 -30.08
N ARG A 237 -5.64 -43.67 -28.81
CA ARG A 237 -4.84 -44.72 -28.17
C ARG A 237 -5.03 -46.02 -28.96
N ARG A 238 -3.96 -46.68 -29.37
CA ARG A 238 -4.03 -48.10 -29.74
C ARG A 238 -2.86 -48.88 -29.19
N ASN A 239 -3.24 -49.99 -28.55
CA ASN A 239 -2.40 -51.07 -28.07
C ASN A 239 -1.57 -51.64 -29.21
N VAL A 240 -0.34 -52.03 -28.84
CA VAL A 240 0.63 -52.67 -29.71
C VAL A 240 0.23 -54.13 -29.91
N GLU A 241 0.02 -54.53 -31.16
CA GLU A 241 0.18 -55.93 -31.57
C GLU A 241 1.05 -55.97 -32.83
N PHE A 242 2.09 -56.80 -32.75
CA PHE A 242 3.22 -56.85 -33.65
C PHE A 242 2.85 -57.46 -35.01
N SER A 243 3.35 -56.81 -36.07
CA SER A 243 3.39 -57.32 -37.44
C SER A 243 4.14 -58.64 -37.53
N LEU A 244 3.71 -59.56 -38.39
CA LEU A 244 4.60 -60.36 -39.23
C LEU A 244 3.86 -60.87 -40.47
N ARG A 245 4.08 -60.25 -41.63
CA ARG A 245 4.34 -61.02 -42.86
C ARG A 245 4.93 -60.16 -43.98
N SER A 246 6.13 -60.58 -44.39
CA SER A 246 6.80 -60.22 -45.61
C SER A 246 5.98 -60.62 -46.85
N LYS A 247 6.10 -59.83 -47.92
CA LYS A 247 5.85 -60.31 -49.27
C LYS A 247 7.12 -60.08 -50.09
N SER A 248 7.64 -61.16 -50.65
CA SER A 248 8.58 -61.12 -51.77
C SER A 248 7.82 -61.58 -53.02
N ALA A 249 8.03 -60.83 -54.10
CA ALA A 249 7.58 -61.00 -55.48
C ALA A 249 6.08 -60.86 -55.76
#